data_AF-A0A2P5FNV6-F1
#
_entry.id   AF-A0A2P5FNV6-F1
#
_cell.length_a   1.000
_cell.length_b   1.000
_cell.length_c   1.000
_cell.angle_alpha   90.00
_cell.angle_beta   90.00
_cell.angle_gamma   90.00
#
_symmetry.space_group_name_H-M   'P 1'
#
loop_
_entity.id
_entity.type
_entity.pdbx_description
1 polymer ?
#
loop_
_entity_poly.entity_id
_entity_poly.type
_entity_poly.pdbx_seq_one_letter_code
_entity_poly.pdbx_strand_id
1 'polypeptide(L)'
;MLPSLLNPKILGTEGQIHRKHKLKVQNFEILVLFMKPQNDVVLRIKLTESQMGRVIRGQRKGAGSVFKSHTHHRKGPARFRSLDFGERRGYLKGIVTDIIHDPGRGAPLARVTFRHPFRYKKQNELFVAAEGMYTGQFLYCGKKANLVVGNVLPLRSIPEGAVVCNVEHRVGDRGVLARCSGDYAVVISHNPDNDTTRFVLFFSFPCFLLLQNVNKNEFTNFFLGLSRGLGRFL
;
A
#
# COMPACT_ATOMS: atom_id res chain seq x y z
N MET A 1 59.42 22.18 -42.15
CA MET A 1 59.59 21.77 -43.55
C MET A 1 58.94 20.42 -43.73
N LEU A 2 57.78 20.38 -44.40
CA LEU A 2 57.26 19.16 -45.03
C LEU A 2 57.93 19.06 -46.41
N PRO A 3 58.29 17.84 -46.83
CA PRO A 3 57.80 17.31 -48.11
C PRO A 3 57.43 15.81 -47.99
N SER A 4 56.21 15.38 -48.27
CA SER A 4 55.58 15.06 -49.57
C SER A 4 55.94 13.68 -50.16
N LEU A 5 54.89 12.85 -50.26
CA LEU A 5 54.53 11.91 -51.34
C LEU A 5 55.46 10.71 -51.67
N LEU A 6 54.91 9.49 -51.60
CA LEU A 6 54.74 8.56 -52.75
C LEU A 6 54.24 7.18 -52.28
N ASN A 7 53.03 6.80 -52.72
CA ASN A 7 52.59 5.39 -52.77
C ASN A 7 53.16 4.73 -54.03
N PRO A 8 53.56 3.44 -53.96
CA PRO A 8 53.50 2.54 -55.10
C PRO A 8 52.43 1.45 -54.94
N LYS A 9 51.83 1.14 -56.07
CA LYS A 9 50.72 0.20 -56.33
C LYS A 9 51.18 -1.26 -56.37
N ILE A 10 50.30 -2.14 -55.86
CA ILE A 10 49.80 -3.44 -56.39
C ILE A 10 50.80 -4.54 -56.79
N LEU A 11 50.68 -5.71 -56.14
CA LEU A 11 50.62 -7.08 -56.73
C LEU A 11 50.24 -8.01 -55.55
N GLY A 12 49.05 -8.61 -55.44
CA GLY A 12 48.54 -9.70 -56.27
C GLY A 12 48.68 -11.02 -55.50
N THR A 13 47.57 -11.59 -55.02
CA THR A 13 47.26 -13.03 -55.06
C THR A 13 45.85 -13.27 -54.51
N GLU A 14 44.99 -13.71 -55.40
CA GLU A 14 43.60 -14.06 -55.15
C GLU A 14 43.55 -15.34 -54.31
N GLY A 15 43.18 -15.21 -53.04
CA GLY A 15 42.87 -16.34 -52.17
C GLY A 15 41.36 -16.62 -52.16
N GLN A 16 40.92 -17.64 -52.90
CA GLN A 16 39.53 -18.08 -52.96
C GLN A 16 38.98 -18.43 -51.58
N ILE A 17 37.89 -17.77 -51.19
CA ILE A 17 37.12 -18.06 -49.97
C ILE A 17 36.31 -19.35 -50.22
N HIS A 18 36.84 -20.49 -49.81
CA HIS A 18 36.08 -21.75 -49.83
C HIS A 18 35.28 -21.94 -48.54
N ARG A 19 33.96 -21.76 -48.69
CA ARG A 19 32.84 -22.16 -47.80
C ARG A 19 32.70 -21.42 -46.45
N LYS A 20 31.76 -20.47 -46.44
CA LYS A 20 31.12 -19.96 -45.21
C LYS A 20 30.08 -20.97 -44.73
N HIS A 21 30.34 -21.68 -43.63
CA HIS A 21 29.28 -22.41 -42.91
C HIS A 21 28.62 -21.47 -41.90
N LYS A 22 27.35 -21.16 -42.15
CA LYS A 22 26.52 -20.30 -41.30
C LYS A 22 25.74 -21.17 -40.33
N LEU A 23 26.26 -21.40 -39.13
CA LEU A 23 25.50 -22.01 -38.05
C LEU A 23 24.79 -20.90 -37.26
N LYS A 24 23.46 -20.82 -37.41
CA LYS A 24 22.60 -19.96 -36.60
C LYS A 24 22.38 -20.65 -35.25
N VAL A 25 23.15 -20.26 -34.25
CA VAL A 25 22.75 -20.39 -32.85
C VAL A 25 22.43 -18.98 -32.37
N GLN A 26 21.30 -18.82 -31.69
CA GLN A 26 20.78 -17.52 -31.29
C GLN A 26 21.87 -16.69 -30.59
N ASN A 27 22.24 -15.58 -31.24
CA ASN A 27 22.92 -14.40 -30.70
C ASN A 27 24.37 -14.51 -30.22
N PHE A 28 25.27 -15.16 -30.96
CA PHE A 28 26.71 -14.87 -30.86
C PHE A 28 27.41 -14.96 -32.22
N GLU A 29 27.91 -13.85 -32.77
CA GLU A 29 28.89 -13.88 -33.85
C GLU A 29 30.28 -14.01 -33.23
N ILE A 30 30.79 -15.24 -33.20
CA ILE A 30 32.19 -15.51 -32.84
C ILE A 30 32.95 -15.62 -34.15
N LEU A 31 33.67 -14.55 -34.53
CA LEU A 31 34.58 -14.60 -35.66
C LEU A 31 35.91 -15.19 -35.18
N VAL A 32 36.06 -16.52 -35.26
CA VAL A 32 37.31 -17.20 -34.94
C VAL A 32 38.25 -17.08 -36.15
N LEU A 33 39.22 -16.16 -36.08
CA LEU A 33 40.36 -16.16 -36.99
C LEU A 33 41.40 -17.14 -36.45
N PHE A 34 41.55 -18.28 -37.11
CA PHE A 34 42.67 -19.20 -36.87
C PHE A 34 43.96 -18.60 -37.46
N MET A 35 44.87 -18.14 -36.60
CA MET A 35 46.29 -17.99 -36.93
C MET A 35 47.12 -18.93 -36.05
N LYS A 36 48.21 -19.42 -36.63
CA LYS A 36 49.17 -20.40 -36.08
C LYS A 36 49.71 -20.02 -34.67
N PRO A 37 50.19 -21.01 -33.91
CA PRO A 37 50.40 -20.91 -32.48
C PRO A 37 51.71 -20.19 -32.18
N GLN A 38 51.64 -19.05 -31.51
CA GLN A 38 52.58 -18.60 -30.47
C GLN A 38 52.10 -17.23 -29.96
N ASN A 39 52.02 -17.13 -28.63
CA ASN A 39 51.77 -15.96 -27.80
C ASN A 39 50.29 -15.63 -27.53
N ASP A 40 49.93 -15.87 -26.25
CA ASP A 40 48.77 -15.44 -25.47
C ASP A 40 47.71 -14.59 -26.20
N VAL A 41 46.62 -15.27 -26.58
CA VAL A 41 45.42 -14.63 -27.11
C VAL A 41 44.67 -13.98 -25.95
N VAL A 42 44.97 -12.71 -25.66
CA VAL A 42 44.14 -11.90 -24.75
C VAL A 42 42.82 -11.61 -25.47
N LEU A 43 41.81 -12.44 -25.19
CA LEU A 43 40.43 -12.23 -25.63
C LEU A 43 39.85 -10.97 -24.96
N ARG A 44 40.02 -9.81 -25.59
CA ARG A 44 39.27 -8.60 -25.21
C ARG A 44 37.84 -8.70 -25.73
N ILE A 45 36.97 -9.31 -24.94
CA ILE A 45 35.53 -9.30 -25.15
C ILE A 45 35.05 -7.85 -24.92
N LYS A 46 34.80 -7.11 -26.01
CA LYS A 46 34.00 -5.88 -25.92
C LYS A 46 32.56 -6.29 -25.68
N LEU A 47 32.13 -6.28 -24.41
CA LEU A 47 30.71 -6.31 -24.08
C LEU A 47 30.07 -5.09 -24.74
N THR A 48 29.31 -5.29 -25.81
CA THR A 48 28.42 -4.26 -26.33
C THR A 48 27.42 -3.93 -25.21
N GLU A 49 27.10 -2.65 -25.01
CA GLU A 49 26.26 -2.11 -23.92
C GLU A 49 24.78 -2.57 -23.94
N SER A 50 24.51 -3.78 -24.45
CA SER A 50 23.18 -4.26 -24.80
C SER A 50 22.57 -5.23 -23.78
N GLN A 51 23.14 -5.39 -22.58
CA GLN A 51 22.53 -6.19 -21.51
C GLN A 51 22.70 -5.58 -20.13
N MET A 52 22.23 -4.35 -19.93
CA MET A 52 21.82 -3.93 -18.58
C MET A 52 20.40 -4.44 -18.30
N GLY A 53 20.20 -5.11 -17.15
CA GLY A 53 18.92 -5.70 -16.77
C GLY A 53 17.78 -4.67 -16.67
N ARG A 54 16.55 -5.08 -17.03
CA ARG A 54 15.36 -4.22 -16.89
C ARG A 54 14.96 -4.07 -15.41
N VAL A 55 14.55 -2.87 -15.03
CA VAL A 55 14.04 -2.58 -13.67
C VAL A 55 12.80 -3.45 -13.38
N ILE A 56 12.86 -4.18 -12.26
CA ILE A 56 11.81 -5.14 -11.86
C ILE A 56 10.54 -4.37 -11.47
N ARG A 57 9.36 -4.94 -11.76
CA ARG A 57 8.07 -4.32 -11.41
C ARG A 57 7.97 -3.91 -9.94
N GLY A 58 8.55 -4.67 -9.02
CA GLY A 58 8.61 -4.35 -7.59
C GLY A 58 9.31 -3.00 -7.33
N GLN A 59 10.48 -2.79 -7.94
CA GLN A 59 11.22 -1.52 -7.81
C GLN A 59 10.45 -0.35 -8.41
N ARG A 60 9.69 -0.58 -9.50
CA ARG A 60 8.87 0.47 -10.14
C ARG A 60 7.70 0.94 -9.28
N LYS A 61 7.22 0.16 -8.31
CA LYS A 61 6.10 0.54 -7.43
C LYS A 61 6.45 1.74 -6.52
N GLY A 62 7.72 1.86 -6.10
CA GLY A 62 8.17 2.96 -5.22
C GLY A 62 8.45 4.29 -5.94
N ALA A 63 8.59 4.28 -7.26
CA ALA A 63 8.97 5.46 -8.04
C ALA A 63 7.85 6.53 -8.18
N GLY A 64 6.63 6.24 -7.72
CA GLY A 64 5.53 7.22 -7.71
C GLY A 64 5.03 7.66 -9.09
N SER A 65 5.25 6.88 -10.15
CA SER A 65 4.72 7.18 -11.49
C SER A 65 3.36 6.52 -11.70
N VAL A 66 3.32 5.36 -12.35
CA VAL A 66 2.09 4.65 -12.76
C VAL A 66 1.38 4.00 -11.58
N PHE A 67 2.12 3.54 -10.57
CA PHE A 67 1.57 2.80 -9.41
C PHE A 67 1.10 3.74 -8.28
N LYS A 68 0.41 4.83 -8.64
CA LYS A 68 -0.20 5.76 -7.68
C LYS A 68 -1.61 5.31 -7.30
N SER A 69 -2.01 5.58 -6.06
CA SER A 69 -3.38 5.33 -5.61
C SER A 69 -4.37 6.26 -6.31
N HIS A 70 -5.50 5.70 -6.78
CA HIS A 70 -6.58 6.48 -7.37
C HIS A 70 -7.40 7.12 -6.26
N THR A 71 -7.14 8.40 -5.96
CA THR A 71 -7.75 9.10 -4.81
C THR A 71 -8.91 10.01 -5.18
N HIS A 72 -9.20 10.22 -6.47
CA HIS A 72 -10.17 11.22 -6.94
C HIS A 72 -11.58 11.07 -6.35
N HIS A 73 -12.07 9.84 -6.17
CA HIS A 73 -13.41 9.58 -5.61
C HIS A 73 -13.41 9.32 -4.09
N ARG A 74 -12.25 9.39 -3.43
CA ARG A 74 -12.15 9.18 -1.98
C ARG A 74 -12.84 10.32 -1.24
N LYS A 75 -13.71 9.99 -0.30
CA LYS A 75 -14.49 10.95 0.49
C LYS A 75 -13.64 11.70 1.52
N GLY A 76 -12.59 11.06 2.02
CA GLY A 76 -11.66 11.67 2.96
C GLY A 76 -11.00 10.63 3.88
N PRO A 77 -10.04 11.06 4.70
CA PRO A 77 -9.39 10.18 5.66
C PRO A 77 -10.35 9.86 6.82
N ALA A 78 -10.57 8.56 7.05
CA ALA A 78 -11.27 8.08 8.23
C ALA A 78 -10.34 8.17 9.45
N ARG A 79 -10.65 9.07 10.37
CA ARG A 79 -9.84 9.35 11.56
C ARG A 79 -10.70 9.92 12.68
N PHE A 80 -10.29 9.72 13.92
CA PHE A 80 -10.88 10.44 15.03
C PHE A 80 -10.58 11.94 14.98
N ARG A 81 -11.30 12.66 15.83
CA ARG A 81 -11.13 14.10 16.04
C ARG A 81 -9.73 14.40 16.62
N SER A 82 -9.35 15.67 16.61
CA SER A 82 -8.22 16.10 17.43
C SER A 82 -8.50 15.87 18.91
N LEU A 83 -7.48 15.41 19.63
CA LEU A 83 -7.56 15.23 21.07
C LEU A 83 -7.61 16.60 21.78
N ASP A 84 -8.82 17.05 22.06
CA ASP A 84 -9.09 18.33 22.72
C ASP A 84 -9.24 18.15 24.24
N PHE A 85 -9.23 19.27 24.98
CA PHE A 85 -9.48 19.28 26.43
C PHE A 85 -10.80 18.61 26.83
N GLY A 86 -11.85 18.79 26.02
CA GLY A 86 -13.16 18.19 26.24
C GLY A 86 -13.14 16.67 26.26
N GLU A 87 -12.32 16.02 25.43
CA GLU A 87 -12.17 14.56 25.41
C GLU A 87 -11.30 14.05 26.56
N ARG A 88 -10.24 14.79 26.91
CA ARG A 88 -9.30 14.40 27.97
C ARG A 88 -9.96 14.36 29.35
N ARG A 89 -10.78 15.38 29.68
CA ARG A 89 -11.39 15.52 31.02
C ARG A 89 -12.89 15.21 31.08
N GLY A 90 -13.59 15.28 29.95
CA GLY A 90 -15.05 15.15 29.88
C GLY A 90 -15.49 14.21 28.77
N TYR A 91 -16.55 14.61 28.07
CA TYR A 91 -16.99 14.00 26.84
C TYR A 91 -17.51 15.08 25.89
N LEU A 92 -17.46 14.82 24.59
CA LEU A 92 -18.09 15.64 23.56
C LEU A 92 -19.19 14.84 22.88
N LYS A 93 -20.36 15.48 22.71
CA LYS A 93 -21.50 14.90 22.01
C LYS A 93 -21.42 15.20 20.52
N GLY A 94 -21.47 14.15 19.71
CA GLY A 94 -21.61 14.18 18.26
C GLY A 94 -22.93 13.54 17.82
N ILE A 95 -23.36 13.87 16.61
CA ILE A 95 -24.48 13.20 15.94
C ILE A 95 -24.00 12.55 14.65
N VAL A 96 -24.36 11.29 14.42
CA VAL A 96 -24.15 10.65 13.13
C VAL A 96 -25.12 11.29 12.14
N THR A 97 -24.58 12.04 11.18
CA THR A 97 -25.40 12.61 10.11
C THR A 97 -25.77 11.54 9.10
N ASP A 98 -24.77 10.86 8.56
CA ASP A 98 -24.93 9.90 7.47
C ASP A 98 -23.87 8.80 7.54
N ILE A 99 -24.23 7.61 7.07
CA ILE A 99 -23.29 6.49 6.87
C ILE A 99 -23.07 6.36 5.37
N ILE A 100 -21.83 6.54 4.93
CA ILE A 100 -21.44 6.64 3.52
C ILE A 100 -20.45 5.55 3.14
N HIS A 101 -20.51 5.11 1.89
CA HIS A 101 -19.49 4.24 1.31
C HIS A 101 -18.36 5.05 0.68
N ASP A 102 -17.11 4.69 0.98
CA ASP A 102 -15.91 5.28 0.37
C ASP A 102 -15.28 4.28 -0.63
N PRO A 103 -15.18 4.62 -1.93
CA PRO A 103 -14.70 3.68 -2.94
C PRO A 103 -13.26 3.24 -2.64
N GLY A 104 -13.04 1.92 -2.57
CA GLY A 104 -11.76 1.32 -2.22
C GLY A 104 -11.55 1.12 -0.71
N ARG A 105 -12.59 1.30 0.11
CA ARG A 105 -12.66 0.82 1.49
C ARG A 105 -13.80 -0.20 1.60
N GLY A 106 -13.56 -1.34 2.24
CA GLY A 106 -14.62 -2.32 2.53
C GLY A 106 -15.54 -1.84 3.66
N ALA A 107 -14.96 -1.24 4.70
CA ALA A 107 -15.73 -0.72 5.84
C ALA A 107 -16.45 0.60 5.48
N PRO A 108 -17.73 0.76 5.87
CA PRO A 108 -18.45 2.02 5.72
C PRO A 108 -17.86 3.12 6.63
N LEU A 109 -18.10 4.38 6.25
CA LEU A 109 -17.69 5.56 7.01
C LEU A 109 -18.91 6.23 7.62
N ALA A 110 -18.81 6.65 8.87
CA ALA A 110 -19.81 7.47 9.53
C ALA A 110 -19.39 8.94 9.49
N ARG A 111 -20.23 9.82 8.93
CA ARG A 111 -20.04 11.26 9.01
C ARG A 111 -20.65 11.77 10.31
N VAL A 112 -19.80 12.22 11.22
CA VAL A 112 -20.20 12.68 12.55
C VAL A 112 -20.05 14.19 12.63
N THR A 113 -21.11 14.88 13.05
CA THR A 113 -21.09 16.32 13.28
C THR A 113 -20.99 16.61 14.77
N PHE A 114 -19.94 17.32 15.14
CA PHE A 114 -19.68 17.84 16.47
C PHE A 114 -19.89 19.34 16.53
N ARG A 115 -20.18 19.86 17.72
CA ARG A 115 -20.11 21.30 18.00
C ARG A 115 -18.66 21.64 18.36
N HIS A 116 -18.12 22.70 17.75
CA HIS A 116 -16.78 23.17 18.08
C HIS A 116 -16.76 23.71 19.52
N PRO A 117 -15.78 23.34 20.35
CA PRO A 117 -15.76 23.74 21.77
C PRO A 117 -15.58 25.25 21.98
N PHE A 118 -14.75 25.91 21.15
CA PHE A 118 -14.39 27.33 21.33
C PHE A 118 -15.10 28.33 20.40
N ARG A 119 -15.74 27.88 19.32
CA ARG A 119 -16.26 28.75 18.25
C ARG A 119 -17.66 28.31 17.87
N TYR A 120 -18.49 29.23 17.38
CA TYR A 120 -19.81 28.90 16.84
C TYR A 120 -19.68 28.27 15.45
N LYS A 121 -19.17 27.03 15.38
CA LYS A 121 -18.98 26.26 14.15
C LYS A 121 -19.30 24.79 14.39
N LYS A 122 -19.79 24.11 13.36
CA LYS A 122 -19.93 22.65 13.33
C LYS A 122 -18.65 22.03 12.76
N GLN A 123 -18.11 21.03 13.44
CA GLN A 123 -16.98 20.23 12.97
C GLN A 123 -17.51 18.91 12.43
N ASN A 124 -17.29 18.63 11.15
CA ASN A 124 -17.68 17.37 10.53
C ASN A 124 -16.44 16.48 10.43
N GLU A 125 -16.51 15.30 11.02
CA GLU A 125 -15.44 14.31 11.00
C GLU A 125 -15.93 13.01 10.36
N LEU A 126 -14.99 12.26 9.76
CA LEU A 126 -15.27 10.97 9.13
C LEU A 126 -14.70 9.86 10.00
N PHE A 127 -15.57 9.11 10.64
CA PHE A 127 -15.19 7.97 11.48
C PHE A 127 -15.35 6.67 10.70
N VAL A 128 -14.63 5.63 11.14
CA VAL A 128 -14.95 4.27 10.71
C VAL A 128 -16.25 3.87 11.41
N ALA A 129 -17.23 3.39 10.65
CA ALA A 129 -18.49 2.95 11.24
C ALA A 129 -18.27 1.61 11.97
N ALA A 130 -18.67 1.56 13.24
CA ALA A 130 -18.82 0.32 13.97
C ALA A 130 -20.12 -0.38 13.56
N GLU A 131 -20.16 -1.70 13.69
CA GLU A 131 -21.38 -2.46 13.47
C GLU A 131 -22.48 -2.00 14.43
N GLY A 132 -23.71 -1.87 13.94
CA GLY A 132 -24.84 -1.37 14.72
C GLY A 132 -24.94 0.15 14.84
N MET A 133 -24.01 0.92 14.24
CA MET A 133 -24.20 2.36 14.12
C MET A 133 -25.32 2.73 13.14
N TYR A 134 -26.11 3.74 13.48
CA TYR A 134 -27.24 4.22 12.67
C TYR A 134 -27.24 5.74 12.52
N THR A 135 -27.96 6.25 11.51
CA THR A 135 -28.09 7.69 11.26
C THR A 135 -28.95 8.36 12.33
N GLY A 136 -28.53 9.55 12.78
CA GLY A 136 -29.15 10.25 13.92
C GLY A 136 -28.69 9.77 15.30
N GLN A 137 -27.88 8.71 15.39
CA GLN A 137 -27.33 8.23 16.65
C GLN A 137 -26.45 9.30 17.32
N PHE A 138 -26.56 9.42 18.64
CA PHE A 138 -25.64 10.23 19.43
C PHE A 138 -24.38 9.44 19.79
N LEU A 139 -23.23 10.05 19.52
CA LEU A 139 -21.92 9.52 19.86
C LEU A 139 -21.30 10.38 20.95
N TYR A 140 -20.70 9.72 21.93
CA TYR A 140 -20.00 10.38 23.01
C TYR A 140 -18.51 10.03 22.94
N CYS A 141 -17.68 11.05 22.81
CA CYS A 141 -16.23 10.90 22.70
C CYS A 141 -15.56 11.51 23.95
N GLY A 142 -14.87 10.71 24.75
CA GLY A 142 -14.06 11.20 25.86
C GLY A 142 -14.01 10.26 27.07
N LYS A 143 -13.24 10.63 28.09
CA LYS A 143 -12.99 9.81 29.28
C LYS A 143 -14.23 9.51 30.12
N LYS A 144 -15.21 10.42 30.14
CA LYS A 144 -16.45 10.28 30.93
C LYS A 144 -17.63 9.74 30.11
N ALA A 145 -17.39 9.28 28.88
CA ALA A 145 -18.45 8.68 28.07
C ALA A 145 -18.83 7.30 28.63
N ASN A 146 -20.07 6.87 28.37
CA ASN A 146 -20.52 5.53 28.72
C ASN A 146 -20.05 4.53 27.66
N LEU A 147 -19.79 3.29 28.08
CA LEU A 147 -19.43 2.20 27.17
C LEU A 147 -20.67 1.74 26.39
N VAL A 148 -20.83 2.27 25.18
CA VAL A 148 -21.90 1.95 24.23
C VAL A 148 -21.29 1.85 22.84
N VAL A 149 -21.88 1.02 21.98
CA VAL A 149 -21.45 0.85 20.59
C VAL A 149 -21.41 2.19 19.86
N GLY A 150 -20.26 2.50 19.26
CA GLY A 150 -19.98 3.77 18.56
C GLY A 150 -19.31 4.84 19.42
N ASN A 151 -19.42 4.77 20.76
CA ASN A 151 -18.74 5.74 21.63
C ASN A 151 -17.22 5.55 21.59
N VAL A 152 -16.49 6.65 21.79
CA VAL A 152 -15.02 6.66 21.77
C VAL A 152 -14.52 6.94 23.18
N LEU A 153 -13.83 5.95 23.76
CA LEU A 153 -13.31 5.99 25.13
C LEU A 153 -11.81 5.67 25.13
N PRO A 154 -11.05 6.16 26.12
CA PRO A 154 -9.68 5.71 26.32
C PRO A 154 -9.67 4.24 26.76
N LEU A 155 -8.69 3.46 26.26
CA LEU A 155 -8.57 2.02 26.55
C LEU A 155 -8.54 1.71 28.05
N ARG A 156 -7.97 2.59 28.88
CA ARG A 156 -7.92 2.43 30.35
C ARG A 156 -9.30 2.39 31.02
N SER A 157 -10.34 2.93 30.39
CA SER A 157 -11.71 2.94 30.93
C SER A 157 -12.58 1.79 30.45
N ILE A 158 -12.09 1.02 29.47
CA ILE A 158 -12.80 -0.09 28.88
C ILE A 158 -12.49 -1.35 29.72
N PRO A 159 -13.47 -2.19 30.05
CA PRO A 159 -13.21 -3.43 30.79
C PRO A 159 -12.48 -4.46 29.91
N GLU A 160 -11.79 -5.38 30.57
CA GLU A 160 -11.14 -6.52 29.94
C GLU A 160 -12.18 -7.43 29.26
N GLY A 161 -11.81 -8.04 28.13
CA GLY A 161 -12.70 -8.82 27.28
C GLY A 161 -13.57 -8.00 26.33
N ALA A 162 -13.57 -6.67 26.41
CA ALA A 162 -14.35 -5.85 25.50
C ALA A 162 -13.78 -5.84 24.08
N VAL A 163 -14.69 -5.79 23.10
CA VAL A 163 -14.38 -5.65 21.68
C VAL A 163 -14.28 -4.16 21.33
N VAL A 164 -13.17 -3.78 20.70
CA VAL A 164 -12.88 -2.40 20.30
C VAL A 164 -12.44 -2.32 18.84
N CYS A 165 -12.73 -1.20 18.19
CA CYS A 165 -12.36 -0.94 16.80
C CYS A 165 -11.64 0.40 16.66
N ASN A 166 -10.86 0.56 15.58
CA ASN A 166 -10.13 1.80 15.27
C ASN A 166 -9.19 2.28 16.40
N VAL A 167 -8.40 1.38 16.98
CA VAL A 167 -7.53 1.67 18.14
C VAL A 167 -6.33 2.54 17.75
N GLU A 168 -5.92 3.44 18.64
CA GLU A 168 -4.73 4.29 18.48
C GLU A 168 -3.46 3.54 18.89
N HIS A 169 -2.36 3.70 18.14
CA HIS A 169 -1.07 3.14 18.53
C HIS A 169 -0.38 4.00 19.59
N ARG A 170 -0.41 5.32 19.39
CA ARG A 170 -0.04 6.36 20.37
C ARG A 170 -1.21 7.31 20.56
N VAL A 171 -1.24 7.92 21.75
CA VAL A 171 -2.30 8.87 22.12
C VAL A 171 -2.32 10.04 21.13
N GLY A 172 -3.44 10.21 20.43
CA GLY A 172 -3.64 11.28 19.45
C GLY A 172 -3.31 10.92 18.00
N ASP A 173 -3.03 9.65 17.70
CA ASP A 173 -2.83 9.15 16.32
C ASP A 173 -4.13 9.13 15.50
N ARG A 174 -5.28 9.32 16.14
CA ARG A 174 -6.63 9.38 15.53
C ARG A 174 -7.08 8.07 14.86
N GLY A 175 -6.57 6.94 15.36
CA GLY A 175 -6.97 5.59 14.96
C GLY A 175 -6.10 5.00 13.83
N VAL A 176 -5.44 3.89 14.15
CA VAL A 176 -4.46 3.22 13.26
C VAL A 176 -4.77 1.73 13.10
N LEU A 177 -5.16 1.05 14.18
CA LEU A 177 -5.32 -0.40 14.25
C LEU A 177 -6.81 -0.81 14.14
N ALA A 178 -7.08 -2.04 13.67
CA ALA A 178 -8.44 -2.59 13.50
C ALA A 178 -9.39 -1.66 12.72
N ARG A 179 -9.03 -1.35 11.46
CA ARG A 179 -9.80 -0.42 10.60
C ARG A 179 -10.48 -1.07 9.40
N CYS A 180 -10.14 -2.31 9.03
CA CYS A 180 -10.79 -2.95 7.90
C CYS A 180 -12.18 -3.47 8.31
N SER A 181 -12.98 -3.85 7.32
CA SER A 181 -14.30 -4.43 7.56
C SER A 181 -14.17 -5.75 8.30
N GLY A 182 -14.84 -5.86 9.46
CA GLY A 182 -14.84 -7.08 10.27
C GLY A 182 -13.60 -7.30 11.13
N ASP A 183 -12.65 -6.36 11.14
CA ASP A 183 -11.52 -6.39 12.07
C ASP A 183 -11.95 -5.84 13.44
N TYR A 184 -11.47 -6.46 14.49
CA TYR A 184 -11.65 -5.97 15.85
C TYR A 184 -10.45 -6.31 16.72
N ALA A 185 -10.28 -5.55 17.80
CA ALA A 185 -9.33 -5.89 18.86
C ALA A 185 -10.10 -6.28 20.11
N VAL A 186 -9.55 -7.21 20.88
CA VAL A 186 -10.07 -7.56 22.20
C VAL A 186 -9.06 -7.10 23.23
N VAL A 187 -9.54 -6.35 24.22
CA VAL A 187 -8.73 -5.93 25.36
C VAL A 187 -8.51 -7.14 26.27
N ILE A 188 -7.26 -7.49 26.54
CA ILE A 188 -6.92 -8.66 27.37
C ILE A 188 -6.68 -8.24 28.81
N SER A 189 -5.75 -7.31 29.01
CA SER A 189 -5.35 -6.91 30.36
C SER A 189 -4.90 -5.47 30.43
N HIS A 190 -5.13 -4.85 31.59
CA HIS A 190 -4.61 -3.53 31.93
C HIS A 190 -3.52 -3.63 32.99
N ASN A 191 -2.33 -3.09 32.70
CA ASN A 191 -1.28 -2.94 33.68
C ASN A 191 -1.29 -1.50 34.21
N PRO A 192 -1.70 -1.25 35.46
CA PRO A 192 -1.78 0.10 36.00
C PRO A 192 -0.41 0.74 36.25
N ASP A 193 0.62 -0.05 36.52
CA ASP A 193 1.96 0.47 36.86
C ASP A 193 2.69 1.07 35.67
N ASN A 194 2.52 0.45 34.50
CA ASN A 194 3.18 0.87 33.25
C ASN A 194 2.23 1.65 32.33
N ASP A 195 0.98 1.91 32.73
CA ASP A 195 -0.09 2.46 31.90
C ASP A 195 -0.21 1.76 30.51
N THR A 196 0.12 0.47 30.47
CA THR A 196 0.09 -0.33 29.24
C THR A 196 -1.17 -1.18 29.20
N THR A 197 -1.81 -1.19 28.04
CA THR A 197 -2.97 -2.06 27.78
C THR A 197 -2.57 -3.08 26.74
N ARG A 198 -2.82 -4.36 27.04
CA ARG A 198 -2.56 -5.45 26.12
C ARG A 198 -3.87 -5.76 25.41
N PHE A 199 -3.82 -5.82 24.10
CA PHE A 199 -4.95 -6.21 23.28
C PHE A 199 -4.46 -7.12 22.16
N VAL A 200 -5.31 -8.03 21.72
CA VAL A 200 -5.04 -8.89 20.56
C VAL A 200 -5.92 -8.43 19.41
N LEU A 201 -5.28 -8.28 18.24
CA LEU A 201 -5.94 -7.94 17.00
C LEU A 201 -6.45 -9.22 16.34
N PHE A 202 -7.77 -9.28 16.16
CA PHE A 202 -8.42 -10.31 15.38
C PHE A 202 -8.74 -9.73 14.01
N PHE A 203 -8.21 -10.40 12.99
CA PHE A 203 -8.58 -10.18 11.61
C PHE A 203 -9.54 -11.29 11.25
N SER A 204 -10.76 -10.94 10.84
CA SER A 204 -11.66 -11.95 10.28
C SER A 204 -11.02 -12.53 9.02
N PHE A 205 -10.72 -13.82 9.05
CA PHE A 205 -9.85 -14.53 8.09
C PHE A 205 -10.53 -14.74 6.71
N PRO A 206 -9.80 -14.77 5.56
CA PRO A 206 -8.51 -14.18 5.27
C PRO A 206 -8.62 -13.01 4.28
N CYS A 207 -7.87 -11.93 4.48
CA CYS A 207 -7.55 -10.99 3.40
C CYS A 207 -6.69 -11.62 2.28
N PHE A 208 -6.33 -12.91 2.37
CA PHE A 208 -5.67 -13.65 1.29
C PHE A 208 -6.65 -13.90 0.14
N LEU A 209 -6.46 -13.15 -0.94
CA LEU A 209 -6.34 -13.69 -2.30
C LEU A 209 -7.07 -15.02 -2.57
N LEU A 210 -8.41 -15.09 -2.51
CA LEU A 210 -9.13 -16.20 -3.15
C LEU A 210 -9.24 -15.94 -4.65
N LEU A 211 -8.30 -16.52 -5.40
CA LEU A 211 -8.59 -17.06 -6.73
C LEU A 211 -9.25 -18.42 -6.49
N GLN A 212 -10.32 -18.68 -7.25
CA GLN A 212 -11.16 -19.88 -7.31
C GLN A 212 -12.42 -19.90 -6.42
N ASN A 213 -13.54 -19.93 -7.16
CA ASN A 213 -14.91 -20.33 -6.88
C ASN A 213 -15.24 -20.83 -5.47
N VAL A 214 -16.23 -20.20 -4.82
CA VAL A 214 -17.49 -20.82 -4.35
C VAL A 214 -18.49 -19.71 -3.99
N ASN A 215 -19.73 -19.89 -4.45
CA ASN A 215 -20.92 -19.10 -4.12
C ASN A 215 -21.18 -19.03 -2.60
N LYS A 216 -21.39 -17.81 -2.08
CA LYS A 216 -22.40 -17.48 -1.05
C LYS A 216 -22.63 -15.96 -1.00
N ASN A 217 -23.61 -15.56 -1.81
CA ASN A 217 -24.65 -14.55 -1.66
C ASN A 217 -24.34 -13.19 -0.99
N GLU A 218 -24.39 -12.18 -1.87
CA GLU A 218 -24.99 -10.84 -1.70
C GLU A 218 -24.18 -9.62 -1.24
N PHE A 219 -22.85 -9.69 -1.15
CA PHE A 219 -22.02 -8.46 -1.14
C PHE A 219 -20.87 -8.45 -2.15
N THR A 220 -20.64 -9.54 -2.87
CA THR A 220 -19.51 -9.72 -3.79
C THR A 220 -19.81 -9.33 -5.25
N ASN A 221 -21.08 -9.12 -5.60
CA ASN A 221 -21.49 -8.99 -7.01
C ASN A 221 -21.25 -7.61 -7.66
N PHE A 222 -20.86 -6.57 -6.90
CA PHE A 222 -20.55 -5.26 -7.52
C PHE A 222 -19.06 -5.07 -7.85
N PHE A 223 -18.17 -5.95 -7.36
CA PHE A 223 -16.71 -5.75 -7.47
C PHE A 223 -16.05 -6.56 -8.59
N LEU A 224 -16.69 -7.62 -9.10
CA LEU A 224 -16.08 -8.51 -10.12
C LEU A 224 -16.02 -7.89 -11.53
N GLY A 225 -16.81 -6.85 -11.83
CA GLY A 225 -16.71 -6.07 -13.06
C GLY A 225 -15.86 -4.79 -12.95
N LEU A 226 -15.42 -4.44 -11.74
CA LEU A 226 -14.65 -3.23 -11.45
C LEU A 226 -13.42 -3.60 -10.63
N SER A 227 -12.43 -4.22 -11.29
CA SER A 227 -11.08 -4.37 -10.75
C SER A 227 -10.35 -3.02 -10.69
N ARG A 228 -10.95 -2.01 -10.04
CA ARG A 228 -10.32 -0.72 -9.73
C ARG A 228 -9.65 -0.79 -8.37
N GLY A 229 -8.72 -1.73 -8.26
CA GLY A 229 -7.81 -1.88 -7.14
C GLY A 229 -6.49 -2.34 -7.72
N LEU A 230 -5.50 -1.46 -7.71
CA LEU A 230 -4.13 -1.76 -8.12
C LEU A 230 -3.71 -3.09 -7.50
N GLY A 231 -3.24 -4.00 -8.35
CA GLY A 231 -2.82 -5.36 -8.01
C GLY A 231 -2.27 -5.49 -6.58
N ARG A 232 -3.15 -6.05 -5.74
CA ARG A 232 -2.94 -6.88 -4.55
C ARG A 232 -1.48 -6.96 -4.04
N PHE A 233 -1.34 -6.60 -2.76
CA PHE A 233 -0.23 -6.90 -1.83
C PHE A 233 1.12 -6.21 -2.09
N LEU A 234 1.45 -5.19 -1.31
CA LEU A 234 2.12 -5.25 0.01
C LEU A 234 1.88 -3.91 0.73
#